data_AF-A0A2A4KJ19-F1
#
_entry.id   AF-A0A2A4KJ19-F1
#
_cell.length_a   1.000
_cell.length_b   1.000
_cell.length_c   1.000
_cell.angle_alpha   90.00
_cell.angle_beta   90.00
_cell.angle_gamma   90.00
#
_symmetry.space_group_name_H-M   'P 1'
#
loop_
_entity.id
_entity.type
_entity.pdbx_description
1 polymer ?
#
loop_
_entity_poly.entity_id
_entity_poly.type
_entity_poly.pdbx_seq_one_letter_code
_entity_poly.pdbx_strand_id
1 'polypeptide(L)' 'MTVDDVAAYLGKPRSWVYGNWKSEQIPFRKVGQSLRCRPVDLDRWLDRQGTQ' A
#
# COMPACT_ATOMS: atom_id res chain seq x y z
N MET A 1 0.68 6.90 6.15
CA MET A 1 0.87 5.49 6.48
C MET A 1 2.21 5.04 5.95
N THR A 2 2.98 4.35 6.79
CA THR A 2 4.22 3.68 6.38
C THR A 2 3.88 2.36 5.67
N VAL A 3 4.90 1.68 5.14
CA VAL A 3 4.73 0.31 4.63
C VAL A 3 4.18 -0.63 5.71
N ASP A 4 4.61 -0.46 6.96
CA ASP A 4 4.14 -1.27 8.10
C ASP A 4 2.66 -1.05 8.39
N ASP A 5 2.19 0.21 8.38
CA ASP A 5 0.76 0.52 8.54
C ASP A 5 -0.08 -0.11 7.43
N VAL A 6 0.39 -0.05 6.17
CA VAL A 6 -0.31 -0.64 5.02
C VAL A 6 -0.30 -2.17 5.11
N ALA A 7 0.81 -2.76 5.54
CA ALA A 7 0.95 -4.20 5.76
C ALA A 7 -0.05 -4.69 6.82
N ALA A 8 -0.12 -3.99 7.96
CA ALA A 8 -1.10 -4.25 9.01
C ALA A 8 -2.54 -4.09 8.50
N TYR A 9 -2.82 -3.04 7.73
CA TYR A 9 -4.14 -2.79 7.15
C TYR A 9 -4.59 -3.89 6.18
N LEU A 10 -3.68 -4.37 5.33
CA LEU A 10 -3.96 -5.45 4.36
C LEU A 10 -3.92 -6.85 4.99
N GLY A 11 -3.48 -6.97 6.24
CA GLY A 11 -3.20 -8.27 6.87
C GLY A 11 -2.09 -9.05 6.16
N LYS A 12 -1.15 -8.36 5.52
CA LYS A 12 -0.02 -8.95 4.77
C LYS A 12 1.30 -8.63 5.46
N PRO A 13 2.31 -9.51 5.37
CA PRO A 13 3.61 -9.22 5.96
C PRO A 13 4.30 -8.08 5.21
N ARG A 14 5.05 -7.24 5.94
CA ARG A 14 5.89 -6.15 5.40
C ARG A 14 6.73 -6.57 4.19
N SER A 15 7.35 -7.76 4.26
CA SER A 15 8.20 -8.27 3.18
C SER A 15 7.41 -8.51 1.89
N TRP A 16 6.17 -8.99 2.01
CA TRP A 16 5.27 -9.13 0.87
C TRP A 16 4.93 -7.75 0.31
N VAL A 17 4.60 -6.77 1.16
CA VAL A 17 4.33 -5.41 0.67
C VAL A 17 5.55 -4.84 -0.06
N TYR A 18 6.77 -4.95 0.47
CA TYR A 18 7.97 -4.47 -0.24
C TYR A 18 8.26 -5.17 -1.58
N GLY A 19 7.96 -6.47 -1.70
CA GLY A 19 8.15 -7.23 -2.94
C GLY A 19 7.03 -7.04 -3.95
N ASN A 20 5.79 -6.93 -3.47
CA ASN A 20 4.59 -6.96 -4.29
C ASN A 20 3.95 -5.59 -4.50
N TRP A 21 4.26 -4.55 -3.73
CA TRP A 21 3.57 -3.26 -3.86
C TRP A 21 3.61 -2.69 -5.28
N LYS A 22 4.70 -2.91 -6.01
CA LYS A 22 4.84 -2.50 -7.41
C LYS A 22 3.98 -3.36 -8.35
N SER A 23 3.89 -4.65 -8.09
CA SER A 23 3.07 -5.61 -8.86
C SER A 23 1.57 -5.36 -8.63
N GLU A 24 1.20 -5.17 -7.37
CA GLU A 24 -0.17 -4.89 -6.91
C GLU A 24 -0.60 -3.43 -7.20
N GLN A 25 0.34 -2.61 -7.69
CA GLN A 25 0.14 -1.20 -7.97
C GLN A 25 -0.42 -0.42 -6.76
N ILE A 26 0.03 -0.80 -5.56
CA ILE A 26 -0.34 -0.12 -4.32
C ILE A 26 0.17 1.33 -4.43
N PRO A 27 -0.65 2.34 -4.09
CA PRO A 27 -0.34 3.75 -4.32
C PRO A 27 0.66 4.31 -3.29
N PHE A 28 1.84 3.69 -3.20
CA PHE A 28 2.96 4.23 -2.46
C PHE A 28 3.56 5.42 -3.20
N ARG A 29 3.77 6.51 -2.46
CA ARG A 29 4.55 7.66 -2.92
C ARG A 29 5.89 7.69 -2.22
N LYS A 30 6.94 7.99 -2.98
CA LYS A 30 8.26 8.26 -2.41
C LYS A 30 8.26 9.66 -1.81
N VAL A 31 8.41 9.75 -0.50
CA VAL A 31 8.52 11.02 0.24
C VAL A 31 9.89 11.04 0.89
N GLY A 32 10.83 11.75 0.26
CA GLY A 32 12.25 11.70 0.62
C GLY A 32 12.85 10.32 0.36
N GLN A 33 13.42 9.71 1.40
CA GLN A 33 14.01 8.36 1.34
C GLN A 33 13.02 7.25 1.73
N SER A 34 11.80 7.58 2.15
CA SER A 34 10.80 6.60 2.62
C SER A 34 9.62 6.47 1.65
N LEU A 35 9.09 5.26 1.54
CA LEU A 35 7.80 5.01 0.89
C LEU A 35 6.68 5.32 1.88
N ARG A 36 5.77 6.21 1.49
CA ARG A 36 4.57 6.53 2.26
C ARG A 36 3.33 6.35 1.41
N CYS A 37 2.34 5.71 1.99
CA CYS A 37 1.00 5.63 1.43
C CYS A 37 0.10 6.66 2.13
N ARG A 38 -0.75 7.34 1.37
CA ARG A 38 -1.82 8.15 1.96
C ARG A 38 -3.03 7.24 2.17
N PRO A 39 -3.68 7.27 3.35
CA PRO A 39 -4.86 6.44 3.61
C PRO A 39 -5.95 6.64 2.56
N VAL A 40 -6.18 7.88 2.10
CA VAL A 40 -7.14 8.19 1.02
C VAL A 40 -6.78 7.54 -0.33
N ASP A 41 -5.50 7.42 -0.65
CA ASP A 41 -5.07 6.78 -1.89
C ASP A 41 -5.24 5.24 -1.76
N LEU A 42 -4.92 4.67 -0.58
CA LEU A 42 -5.10 3.26 -0.28
C LEU A 42 -6.58 2.86 -0.35
N ASP A 43 -7.46 3.66 0.25
CA ASP A 43 -8.92 3.44 0.25
C ASP A 43 -9.48 3.42 -1.17
N ARG A 44 -9.09 4.40 -2.00
CA ARG A 44 -9.46 4.43 -3.44
C ARG A 44 -8.90 3.25 -4.23
N TRP A 45 -7.71 2.76 -3.88
CA TRP A 45 -7.14 1.58 -4.51
C TRP A 45 -7.89 0.30 -4.11
N LEU A 46 -8.29 0.18 -2.84
CA LEU A 46 -9.11 -0.92 -2.35
C LEU A 46 -10.49 -0.92 -3.01
N ASP A 47 -11.16 0.24 -3.10
CA ASP A 47 -12.44 0.40 -3.76
C ASP A 47 -12.37 -0.05 -5.24
N ARG A 48 -11.29 0.31 -5.93
CA ARG A 48 -11.02 -0.13 -7.30
C ARG A 48 -10.80 -1.65 -7.42
N GLN A 49 -10.20 -2.29 -6.41
CA GLN A 49 -10.00 -3.75 -6.40
C GLN A 49 -11.25 -4.52 -5.94
N GLY A 50 -12.07 -3.94 -5.06
CA GLY A 50 -13.27 -4.53 -4.49
C GLY A 50 -14.49 -4.52 -5.41
N THR A 51 -14.38 -3.97 -6.62
CA THR A 51 -15.42 -4.05 -7.65
C THR A 51 -15.34 -5.37 -8.43
N GLN A 52 -15.46 -6.51 -7.73
CA GLN A 52 -15.68 -7.82 -8.37
C GLN A 52 -16.80 -8.60 -7.71
#